data_AF-A0A9D6UWR9-F1
#
_entry.id   AF-A0A9D6UWR9-F1
#
_cell.length_a   1.000
_cell.length_b   1.000
_cell.length_c   1.000
_cell.angle_alpha   90.00
_cell.angle_beta   90.00
_cell.angle_gamma   90.00
#
_symmetry.space_group_name_H-M   'P 1'
#
loop_
_entity.id
_entity.type
_entity.pdbx_description
1 polymer ?
#
loop_
_entity_poly.entity_id
_entity_poly.type
_entity_poly.pdbx_seq_one_letter_code
_entity_poly.pdbx_strand_id
1 'polypeptide(L)'
;MGLFWDDPKPRVTRIEWQKVRTSLFSRGLNKKEIDLIEGFFYSSLNETGIKDAGIQENEISMMIEWLKLNRATHKMSDQKIAQVEDALRDRL
;
A
#
# COMPACT_ATOMS: atom_id res chain seq x y z
N MET A 1 2.32 -30.06 23.51
CA MET A 1 3.22 -29.20 22.74
C MET A 1 2.37 -28.11 22.12
N GLY A 2 2.61 -26.85 22.48
CA GLY A 2 1.77 -25.72 22.09
C GLY A 2 1.90 -25.44 20.60
N LEU A 3 0.77 -25.50 19.90
CA LEU A 3 0.61 -25.08 18.52
C LEU A 3 0.46 -23.55 18.52
N PHE A 4 1.57 -22.82 18.45
CA PHE A 4 1.57 -21.38 18.24
C PHE A 4 1.29 -21.08 16.76
N TRP A 5 0.01 -21.07 16.41
CA TRP A 5 -0.49 -20.45 15.18
C TRP A 5 -0.55 -18.94 15.41
N ASP A 6 0.59 -18.26 15.41
CA ASP A 6 0.62 -16.83 15.10
C ASP A 6 0.48 -16.74 13.59
N ASP A 7 -0.75 -16.77 13.08
CA ASP A 7 -0.99 -16.38 11.70
C ASP A 7 -0.51 -14.92 11.57
N PRO A 8 0.48 -14.64 10.70
CA PRO A 8 0.94 -13.29 10.51
C PRO A 8 -0.24 -12.44 10.05
N LYS A 9 -0.42 -11.26 10.68
CA LYS A 9 -1.47 -10.31 10.30
C LYS A 9 -1.50 -10.13 8.77
N PRO A 10 -2.68 -9.98 8.16
CA PRO A 10 -2.78 -9.72 6.73
C PRO A 10 -1.95 -8.47 6.39
N ARG A 11 -1.09 -8.62 5.38
CA ARG A 11 -0.11 -7.61 4.95
C ARG A 11 0.04 -7.70 3.46
N VAL A 12 0.15 -6.56 2.80
CA VAL A 12 0.50 -6.51 1.37
C VAL A 12 2.00 -6.71 1.24
N THR A 13 2.41 -7.92 0.89
CA THR A 13 3.82 -8.25 0.67
C THR A 13 4.39 -7.54 -0.56
N ARG A 14 5.72 -7.55 -0.73
CA ARG A 14 6.36 -6.99 -1.94
C ARG A 14 5.83 -7.59 -3.24
N ILE A 15 5.51 -8.87 -3.24
CA ILE A 15 4.97 -9.57 -4.42
C ILE A 15 3.55 -9.07 -4.72
N GLU A 16 2.73 -8.90 -3.69
CA GLU A 16 1.37 -8.37 -3.84
C GLU A 16 1.39 -6.90 -4.24
N TRP A 17 2.32 -6.10 -3.69
CA TRP A 17 2.54 -4.72 -4.10
C TRP A 17 2.81 -4.61 -5.61
N GLN A 18 3.60 -5.50 -6.19
CA GLN A 18 3.80 -5.50 -7.66
C GLN A 18 2.49 -5.73 -8.43
N LYS A 19 1.60 -6.61 -7.93
CA LYS A 19 0.27 -6.82 -8.53
C LYS A 19 -0.62 -5.58 -8.36
N VAL A 20 -0.60 -4.95 -7.19
CA VAL A 20 -1.31 -3.69 -6.92
C VAL A 20 -0.82 -2.60 -7.86
N ARG A 21 0.49 -2.45 -8.02
CA ARG A 21 1.12 -1.48 -8.94
C ARG A 21 0.64 -1.66 -10.38
N THR A 22 0.59 -2.89 -10.89
CA THR A 22 0.04 -3.17 -12.22
C THR A 22 -1.46 -2.84 -12.31
N SER A 23 -2.23 -3.13 -11.27
CA SER A 23 -3.66 -2.78 -11.19
C SER A 23 -3.87 -1.27 -11.22
N LEU A 24 -3.11 -0.52 -10.40
CA LEU A 24 -3.19 0.95 -10.34
C LEU A 24 -2.83 1.61 -11.67
N PHE A 25 -1.79 1.09 -12.34
CA PHE A 25 -1.42 1.56 -13.68
C PHE A 25 -2.57 1.34 -14.67
N SER A 26 -3.22 0.18 -14.61
CA SER A 26 -4.38 -0.15 -15.46
C SER A 26 -5.62 0.71 -15.13
N ARG A 27 -5.75 1.17 -13.88
CA ARG A 27 -6.80 2.09 -13.42
C ARG A 27 -6.54 3.56 -13.79
N GLY A 28 -5.43 3.86 -14.46
CA GLY A 28 -5.11 5.20 -14.98
C GLY A 28 -4.22 6.05 -14.08
N LEU A 29 -3.59 5.45 -13.06
CA LEU A 29 -2.53 6.13 -12.31
C LEU A 29 -1.25 6.17 -13.15
N ASN A 30 -0.59 7.32 -13.13
CA ASN A 30 0.69 7.46 -13.83
C ASN A 30 1.84 6.91 -12.97
N LYS A 31 2.99 6.68 -13.62
CA LYS A 31 4.18 6.16 -12.94
C LYS A 31 4.62 7.02 -11.75
N LYS A 32 4.56 8.36 -11.85
CA LYS A 32 4.98 9.27 -10.78
C LYS A 32 4.07 9.16 -9.54
N GLU A 33 2.77 9.01 -9.76
CA GLU A 33 1.77 8.81 -8.70
C GLU A 33 2.03 7.49 -7.98
N ILE A 34 2.29 6.41 -8.74
CA ILE A 34 2.57 5.09 -8.16
C ILE A 34 3.92 5.08 -7.42
N ASP A 35 4.96 5.67 -8.00
CA ASP A 35 6.27 5.75 -7.37
C ASP A 35 6.22 6.62 -6.07
N LEU A 36 5.34 7.64 -6.02
CA LEU A 36 5.07 8.40 -4.80
C LEU A 36 4.43 7.53 -3.71
N ILE A 37 3.45 6.69 -4.07
CA ILE A 37 2.80 5.77 -3.13
C ILE A 37 3.80 4.70 -2.67
N GLU A 38 4.62 4.15 -3.57
CA GLU A 38 5.68 3.19 -3.22
C GLU A 38 6.68 3.80 -2.25
N GLY A 39 7.01 5.09 -2.41
CA GLY A 39 7.88 5.82 -1.49
C GLY A 39 7.34 5.86 -0.06
N PHE A 40 6.03 5.91 0.13
CA PHE A 40 5.40 5.87 1.46
C PHE A 40 5.63 4.55 2.18
N PHE A 41 5.64 3.46 1.42
CA PHE A 41 5.77 2.10 1.93
C PHE A 41 7.17 1.53 1.76
N TYR A 42 8.14 2.34 1.33
CA TYR A 42 9.47 1.85 1.01
C TYR A 42 10.12 1.14 2.20
N SER A 43 9.95 1.66 3.41
CA SER A 43 10.48 1.02 4.62
C SER A 43 9.85 -0.36 4.83
N SER A 44 8.52 -0.44 4.84
CA SER A 44 7.75 -1.65 5.13
C SER A 44 7.91 -2.72 4.04
N LEU A 45 8.09 -2.32 2.78
CA LEU A 45 8.32 -3.23 1.64
C LEU A 45 9.76 -3.75 1.54
N ASN A 46 10.72 -3.12 2.21
CA ASN A 46 12.13 -3.52 2.24
C ASN A 46 12.58 -4.01 3.62
N GLU A 47 11.65 -4.16 4.56
CA GLU A 47 11.96 -4.66 5.89
C GLU A 47 12.50 -6.09 5.83
N THR A 48 13.59 -6.35 6.53
CA THR A 48 14.34 -7.62 6.45
C THR A 48 13.71 -8.75 7.26
N GLY A 49 12.81 -8.43 8.19
CA GLY A 49 12.07 -9.41 8.98
C GLY A 49 10.91 -10.01 8.18
N ILE A 50 10.92 -11.31 7.89
CA ILE A 50 9.85 -12.00 7.13
C ILE A 50 8.47 -11.84 7.79
N LYS A 51 8.42 -11.72 9.13
CA LYS A 51 7.18 -11.53 9.90
C LYS A 51 6.66 -10.09 9.91
N ASP A 52 7.54 -9.13 9.62
CA ASP A 52 7.27 -7.70 9.71
C ASP A 52 7.24 -7.01 8.34
N ALA A 53 7.74 -7.67 7.30
CA ALA A 53 7.74 -7.17 5.94
C ALA A 53 6.32 -7.14 5.34
N GLY A 54 6.00 -6.02 4.69
CA GLY A 54 4.74 -5.79 4.01
C GLY A 54 3.93 -4.64 4.61
N ILE A 55 2.98 -4.15 3.82
CA ILE A 55 2.16 -2.99 4.16
C ILE A 55 1.01 -3.43 5.04
N GLN A 56 0.84 -2.76 6.17
CA GLN A 56 -0.24 -2.99 7.11
C GLN A 56 -1.44 -2.06 6.87
N GLU A 57 -2.62 -2.43 7.40
CA GLU A 57 -3.85 -1.65 7.24
C GLU A 57 -3.76 -0.22 7.81
N ASN A 58 -3.08 -0.06 8.93
CA ASN A 58 -2.83 1.25 9.54
C ASN A 58 -1.97 2.14 8.63
N GLU A 59 -0.94 1.58 7.98
CA GLU A 59 -0.08 2.32 7.07
C GLU A 59 -0.85 2.80 5.84
N ILE A 60 -1.75 1.97 5.30
CA ILE A 60 -2.65 2.37 4.21
C ILE A 60 -3.52 3.54 4.65
N SER A 61 -4.13 3.43 5.84
CA SER A 61 -5.01 4.49 6.36
C SER A 61 -4.26 5.82 6.53
N MET A 62 -3.04 5.78 7.09
CA MET A 62 -2.18 6.95 7.25
C MET A 62 -1.77 7.56 5.89
N MET A 63 -1.43 6.73 4.91
CA MET A 63 -1.07 7.19 3.58
C MET A 63 -2.26 7.84 2.86
N ILE A 64 -3.46 7.25 2.96
CA ILE A 64 -4.69 7.82 2.37
C ILE A 64 -5.05 9.15 3.03
N GLU A 65 -4.92 9.27 4.35
CA GLU A 65 -5.12 10.54 5.06
C GLU A 65 -4.10 11.58 4.59
N TRP A 66 -2.82 11.21 4.49
CA TRP A 66 -1.78 12.10 3.99
C TRP A 66 -2.06 12.57 2.56
N LEU A 67 -2.49 11.69 1.64
CA LEU A 67 -2.89 12.05 0.27
C LEU A 67 -4.10 13.00 0.26
N LYS A 68 -5.06 12.82 1.17
CA LYS A 68 -6.21 13.70 1.28
C LYS A 68 -5.83 15.09 1.80
N LEU A 69 -4.87 15.17 2.73
CA LEU A 69 -4.38 16.43 3.31
C LEU A 69 -3.40 17.17 2.38
N ASN A 70 -2.57 16.43 1.63
CA ASN A 70 -1.46 16.98 0.83
C ASN A 70 -1.78 17.05 -0.67
N ARG A 71 -3.06 17.22 -1.04
CA ARG A 71 -3.50 17.28 -2.45
C ARG A 71 -2.76 18.32 -3.28
N ALA A 72 -2.36 19.43 -2.67
CA ALA A 72 -1.61 20.49 -3.33
C ALA A 72 -0.25 20.00 -3.88
N THR A 73 0.35 18.99 -3.25
CA THR A 73 1.68 18.46 -3.58
C THR A 73 1.65 17.51 -4.78
N HIS A 74 0.69 16.58 -4.82
CA HIS A 74 0.65 15.51 -5.82
C HIS A 74 -0.50 15.62 -6.83
N LYS A 75 -1.47 16.52 -6.61
CA LYS A 75 -2.62 16.78 -7.49
C LYS A 75 -3.44 15.53 -7.88
N MET A 76 -3.43 14.47 -7.07
CA MET A 76 -4.33 13.33 -7.31
C MET A 76 -5.76 13.72 -6.99
N SER A 77 -6.68 13.30 -7.85
CA SER A 77 -8.13 13.38 -7.62
C SER A 77 -8.59 12.35 -6.58
N ASP A 78 -9.70 12.64 -5.92
CA ASP A 78 -10.28 11.78 -4.88
C ASP A 78 -10.64 10.39 -5.39
N GLN A 79 -11.08 10.31 -6.64
CA GLN A 79 -11.33 9.04 -7.32
C GLN A 79 -10.07 8.16 -7.40
N LYS A 80 -8.91 8.76 -7.67
CA LYS A 80 -7.64 8.02 -7.72
C LYS A 80 -7.21 7.58 -6.32
N ILE A 81 -7.36 8.45 -5.32
CA ILE A 81 -7.07 8.09 -3.93
C ILE A 81 -7.96 6.92 -3.48
N ALA A 82 -9.25 6.95 -3.81
CA ALA A 82 -10.17 5.85 -3.55
C ALA A 82 -9.77 4.56 -4.28
N GLN A 83 -9.34 4.64 -5.54
CA GLN A 83 -8.84 3.48 -6.29
C GLN A 83 -7.58 2.87 -5.66
N VAL A 84 -6.71 3.68 -5.06
CA VAL A 84 -5.52 3.24 -4.32
C VAL A 84 -5.91 2.52 -3.05
N GLU A 85 -6.81 3.12 -2.27
CA GLU A 85 -7.34 2.52 -1.05
C GLU A 85 -7.97 1.16 -1.32
N ASP A 86 -8.87 1.10 -2.32
CA ASP A 86 -9.56 -0.11 -2.76
C ASP A 86 -8.59 -1.22 -3.20
N ALA A 87 -7.63 -0.88 -4.07
CA ALA A 87 -6.66 -1.87 -4.57
C ALA A 87 -5.72 -2.42 -3.49
N LEU A 88 -5.43 -1.64 -2.44
CA LEU A 88 -4.61 -2.05 -1.31
C LEU A 88 -5.41 -2.86 -0.28
N ARG A 89 -6.64 -2.45 0.03
CA ARG A 89 -7.53 -3.15 0.95
C ARG A 89 -8.00 -4.50 0.40
N ASP A 90 -8.16 -4.64 -0.92
CA ASP A 90 -8.43 -5.92 -1.60
C ASP A 90 -7.34 -6.99 -1.38
N ARG A 91 -6.17 -6.61 -0.84
CA ARG A 91 -5.01 -7.48 -0.63
C ARG A 91 -4.69 -7.72 0.85
N LEU A 92 -5.51 -7.20 1.75
CA LEU A 92 -5.49 -7.50 3.18
C LEU A 92 -6.59 -8.51 3.50
#